data_AF-A0A068VM90-F1
#
_entry.id   AF-A0A068VM90-F1
#
_cell.length_a   1.000
_cell.length_b   1.000
_cell.length_c   1.000
_cell.angle_alpha   90.00
_cell.angle_beta   90.00
_cell.angle_gamma   90.00
#
_symmetry.space_group_name_H-M   'P 1'
#
loop_
_entity.id
_entity.type
_entity.pdbx_description
1 polymer ?
#
loop_
_entity_poly.entity_id
_entity_poly.type
_entity_poly.pdbx_seq_one_letter_code
_entity_poly.pdbx_strand_id
1 'polypeptide(L)'
;ILLDNDLVAHVDDFGLARLLPKPVNTSSEQRTSSTIAIKGSIGYAAPEYGMGLVASTQGDVYSYCILLLEMITGRRPTDDMFVDDLDLHNYIVDLLLFLEGDENRNMTPGGETINGGREMECIISLFKFGLKCSARLPNDRMRMNEVVRKLHLIKDAFVGVRVH
;
A
#
# COMPACT_ATOMS: atom_id res chain seq x y z
N ILE A 1 -5.10 12.71 -4.88
CA ILE A 1 -3.87 12.72 -5.71
C ILE A 1 -4.23 13.32 -7.05
N LEU A 2 -3.53 14.37 -7.46
CA LEU A 2 -3.64 15.00 -8.77
C LEU A 2 -2.35 14.71 -9.56
N LEU A 3 -2.45 14.65 -10.89
CA LEU A 3 -1.31 14.48 -11.78
C LEU A 3 -1.16 15.74 -12.62
N ASP A 4 0.06 16.25 -12.76
CA ASP A 4 0.34 17.34 -13.70
C ASP A 4 0.65 16.81 -15.12
N ASN A 5 1.06 17.71 -16.02
CA ASN A 5 1.35 17.38 -17.42
C ASN A 5 2.54 16.42 -17.58
N ASP A 6 3.43 16.35 -16.60
CA ASP A 6 4.60 15.48 -16.59
C ASP A 6 4.33 14.17 -15.82
N LEU A 7 3.06 13.91 -15.48
CA LEU A 7 2.61 12.78 -14.65
C LEU A 7 3.24 12.75 -13.25
N VAL A 8 3.67 13.91 -12.74
CA VAL A 8 4.12 14.02 -11.35
C VAL A 8 2.91 14.06 -10.45
N ALA A 9 2.93 13.20 -9.43
CA ALA A 9 1.85 13.09 -8.46
C ALA A 9 1.94 14.17 -7.39
N HIS A 10 0.87 14.92 -7.23
CA HIS A 10 0.69 15.95 -6.21
C HIS A 10 -0.37 15.50 -5.20
N VAL A 11 -0.02 15.55 -3.92
CA VAL A 11 -0.96 15.29 -2.82
C VAL A 11 -1.72 16.59 -2.55
N ASP A 12 -3.05 16.48 -2.60
CA ASP A 12 -3.98 17.58 -2.32
C ASP A 12 -5.02 17.07 -1.29
N ASP A 13 -5.79 18.00 -0.73
CA ASP A 13 -6.73 17.78 0.38
C ASP A 13 -6.07 17.46 1.73
N PHE A 14 -5.67 18.53 2.42
CA PHE A 14 -5.16 18.48 3.80
C PHE A 14 -6.26 18.77 4.84
N GLY A 15 -7.54 18.66 4.49
CA GLY A 15 -8.67 19.03 5.37
C GLY A 15 -8.74 18.23 6.68
N LEU A 16 -8.15 17.03 6.70
CA LEU A 16 -8.06 16.17 7.88
C LEU A 16 -6.64 16.10 8.48
N ALA A 17 -5.66 16.80 7.90
CA ALA A 17 -4.27 16.75 8.34
C ALA A 17 -4.11 17.34 9.75
N ARG A 18 -3.25 16.73 10.57
CA ARG A 18 -3.00 17.16 11.95
C ARG A 18 -1.51 17.11 12.28
N LEU A 19 -1.01 18.15 12.94
CA LEU A 19 0.32 18.13 13.54
C LEU A 19 0.27 17.36 14.86
N LEU A 20 1.05 16.29 14.95
CA LEU A 20 1.21 15.53 16.19
C LEU A 20 2.34 16.15 17.03
N PRO A 21 2.09 16.50 18.30
CA PRO A 21 3.15 16.96 19.18
C PRO A 21 4.20 15.85 19.35
N LYS A 22 5.49 16.23 19.39
CA LYS A 22 6.56 15.27 19.70
C LYS A 22 6.25 14.61 21.05
N PRO A 23 6.45 13.29 21.19
CA PRO A 23 6.30 12.64 22.48
C PRO A 23 7.36 13.24 23.43
N VAL A 24 6.91 14.15 24.29
CA VAL A 24 7.67 14.55 25.47
C VAL A 24 7.61 13.33 26.39
N ASN A 25 8.74 12.97 27.01
CA ASN A 25 8.88 11.83 27.93
C ASN A 25 8.09 12.00 29.25
N THR A 26 6.88 12.54 29.16
CA THR A 26 5.91 12.68 30.25
C THR A 26 4.78 11.70 29.95
N SER A 27 4.63 10.76 30.86
CA SER A 27 3.67 9.64 30.90
C SER A 27 2.20 10.09 30.94
N SER A 28 1.78 10.87 29.95
CA SER A 28 0.37 11.18 29.75
C SER A 28 0.06 10.91 28.29
N GLU A 29 -0.49 9.71 28.06
CA GLU A 29 -1.36 9.42 26.93
C GLU A 29 -2.47 10.47 26.91
N GLN A 30 -2.21 11.64 26.34
CA GLN A 30 -3.22 12.65 26.15
C GLN A 30 -4.03 12.20 24.94
N ARG A 31 -4.89 11.22 25.20
CA ARG A 31 -5.97 10.77 24.34
C ARG A 31 -6.88 11.97 24.11
N THR A 32 -6.55 12.80 23.13
CA THR A 32 -7.51 13.77 22.61
C THR A 32 -8.56 12.98 21.82
N SER A 33 -9.43 12.31 22.56
CA SER A 33 -10.69 11.75 22.09
C SER A 33 -11.50 12.91 21.57
N SER A 34 -11.52 13.08 20.25
CA SER A 34 -12.37 14.06 19.59
C SER A 34 -13.28 13.29 18.65
N THR A 35 -14.48 13.00 19.16
CA THR A 35 -15.69 12.49 18.51
C THR A 35 -15.62 11.09 17.89
N ILE A 36 -16.60 10.26 18.27
CA ILE A 36 -16.92 8.91 17.74
C ILE A 36 -17.47 9.04 16.31
N ALA A 37 -16.71 9.68 15.44
CA ALA A 37 -16.98 9.73 14.01
C ALA A 37 -15.76 9.10 13.36
N ILE A 38 -15.98 8.03 12.59
CA ILE A 38 -14.94 7.44 11.75
C ILE A 38 -14.45 8.55 10.82
N LYS A 39 -13.23 9.03 11.04
CA LYS A 39 -12.58 10.03 10.19
C LYS A 39 -11.69 9.28 9.20
N GLY A 40 -11.89 9.55 7.92
CA GLY A 40 -11.18 8.91 6.81
C GLY A 40 -12.14 8.32 5.79
N SER A 41 -11.59 7.96 4.64
CA SER A 41 -12.36 7.36 3.55
C SER A 41 -12.50 5.85 3.78
N ILE A 42 -13.72 5.32 3.61
CA ILE A 42 -14.03 3.89 3.74
C ILE A 42 -13.11 3.08 2.81
N GLY A 43 -12.56 1.98 3.32
CA GLY A 43 -11.62 1.12 2.60
C GLY A 43 -10.16 1.61 2.62
N TYR A 44 -9.91 2.90 2.83
CA TYR A 44 -8.56 3.47 2.93
C TYR A 44 -8.13 3.74 4.37
N ALA A 45 -9.09 3.98 5.27
CA ALA A 45 -8.83 4.23 6.67
C ALA A 45 -8.22 2.98 7.33
N ALA A 46 -7.13 3.18 8.07
CA ALA A 46 -6.50 2.10 8.81
C ALA A 46 -7.49 1.49 9.83
N PRO A 47 -7.48 0.15 10.03
CA PRO A 47 -8.49 -0.54 10.84
C PRO A 47 -8.55 -0.03 12.28
N GLU A 48 -7.43 0.43 12.83
CA GLU A 48 -7.37 1.00 14.16
C GLU A 48 -8.11 2.33 14.32
N TYR A 49 -8.34 3.08 13.22
CA TYR A 49 -9.14 4.31 13.26
C TYR A 49 -10.62 4.02 13.53
N GLY A 50 -11.11 2.86 13.09
CA GLY A 50 -12.45 2.35 13.46
C GLY A 50 -12.56 1.97 14.94
N MET A 51 -11.44 1.76 15.62
CA MET A 51 -11.37 1.45 17.06
C MET A 51 -11.21 2.71 17.92
N GLY A 52 -11.32 3.91 17.33
CA GLY A 52 -11.20 5.19 18.04
C GLY A 52 -9.77 5.66 18.29
N LEU A 53 -8.77 5.04 17.65
CA LEU A 53 -7.40 5.56 17.68
C LEU A 53 -7.28 6.83 16.83
N VAL A 54 -6.40 7.73 17.28
CA VAL A 54 -6.14 9.01 16.62
C VAL A 54 -5.30 8.83 15.36
N ALA A 55 -5.37 9.83 14.46
CA ALA A 55 -4.51 9.92 13.28
C ALA A 55 -3.03 9.69 13.67
N SER A 56 -2.35 8.86 12.89
CA SER A 56 -0.97 8.47 13.12
C SER A 56 -0.22 8.29 11.81
N THR A 57 1.10 8.44 11.85
CA THR A 57 1.95 8.20 10.67
C THR A 57 1.84 6.76 10.15
N GLN A 58 1.53 5.80 11.02
CA GLN A 58 1.33 4.40 10.61
C GLN A 58 -0.02 4.17 9.93
N GLY A 59 -1.05 4.92 10.30
CA GLY A 59 -2.30 4.89 9.55
C GLY A 59 -2.16 5.55 8.18
N ASP A 60 -1.33 6.60 8.07
CA ASP A 60 -1.00 7.19 6.76
C ASP A 60 -0.25 6.20 5.84
N VAL A 61 0.65 5.39 6.41
CA VAL A 61 1.32 4.29 5.68
C VAL A 61 0.30 3.27 5.18
N TYR A 62 -0.66 2.85 6.02
CA TYR A 62 -1.71 1.93 5.60
C TYR A 62 -2.49 2.48 4.40
N SER A 63 -3.01 3.72 4.52
CA SER A 63 -3.80 4.34 3.46
C SER A 63 -3.02 4.50 2.16
N TYR A 64 -1.74 4.87 2.25
CA TYR A 64 -0.84 4.92 1.09
C TYR A 64 -0.70 3.57 0.40
N CYS A 65 -0.56 2.49 1.17
CA CYS A 65 -0.39 1.16 0.60
C CYS A 65 -1.68 0.58 0.03
N ILE A 66 -2.84 0.89 0.60
CA ILE A 66 -4.13 0.60 -0.05
C ILE A 66 -4.22 1.31 -1.40
N LEU A 67 -3.86 2.60 -1.46
CA LEU A 67 -3.84 3.34 -2.72
C LEU A 67 -2.86 2.74 -3.75
N LEU A 68 -1.68 2.30 -3.31
CA LEU A 68 -0.72 1.60 -4.16
C LEU A 68 -1.33 0.31 -4.74
N LEU A 69 -1.99 -0.48 -3.91
CA LEU A 69 -2.63 -1.72 -4.32
C LEU A 69 -3.81 -1.47 -5.29
N GLU A 70 -4.60 -0.42 -5.04
CA GLU A 70 -5.64 0.04 -5.99
C GLU A 70 -5.03 0.42 -7.34
N MET A 71 -3.91 1.16 -7.36
CA MET A 71 -3.26 1.56 -8.62
C MET A 71 -2.78 0.36 -9.46
N ILE A 72 -2.31 -0.70 -8.81
CA ILE A 72 -1.78 -1.88 -9.51
C ILE A 72 -2.92 -2.80 -9.97
N THR A 73 -3.95 -2.98 -9.12
CA THR A 73 -5.08 -3.86 -9.45
C THR A 73 -6.12 -3.17 -10.34
N GLY A 74 -6.17 -1.85 -10.35
CA GLY A 74 -7.26 -1.07 -10.93
C GLY A 74 -8.59 -1.22 -10.17
N ARG A 75 -8.57 -1.77 -8.95
CA ARG A 75 -9.75 -2.05 -8.13
C ARG A 75 -9.79 -1.12 -6.93
N ARG A 76 -10.93 -0.43 -6.76
CA ARG A 76 -11.18 0.35 -5.54
C ARG A 76 -11.31 -0.61 -4.35
N PRO A 77 -10.86 -0.25 -3.14
CA PRO A 77 -11.09 -1.05 -1.93
C PRO A 77 -12.58 -1.29 -1.62
N THR A 78 -13.46 -0.50 -2.23
CA THR A 78 -14.93 -0.58 -2.11
C THR A 78 -15.59 -0.99 -3.42
N ASP A 79 -14.87 -1.67 -4.33
CA ASP A 79 -15.44 -2.22 -5.57
C ASP A 79 -16.56 -3.23 -5.22
N ASP A 80 -17.66 -3.19 -5.96
CA ASP A 80 -18.86 -4.02 -5.71
C ASP A 80 -18.56 -5.52 -5.78
N MET A 81 -17.44 -5.93 -6.38
CA MET A 81 -17.00 -7.32 -6.36
C MET A 81 -16.54 -7.82 -4.98
N PHE A 82 -16.21 -6.91 -4.07
CA PHE A 82 -15.80 -7.22 -2.70
C PHE A 82 -17.05 -7.37 -1.82
N VAL A 83 -17.65 -8.56 -1.92
CA VAL A 83 -18.83 -8.98 -1.16
C VAL A 83 -18.44 -9.98 -0.07
N ASP A 84 -19.21 -9.99 1.01
CA ASP A 84 -19.01 -10.84 2.19
C ASP A 84 -17.61 -10.65 2.82
N ASP A 85 -16.81 -11.72 2.88
CA ASP A 85 -15.46 -11.73 3.49
C ASP A 85 -14.34 -11.43 2.48
N LEU A 86 -14.68 -11.15 1.21
CA LEU A 86 -13.69 -10.78 0.20
C LEU A 86 -13.37 -9.29 0.31
N ASP A 87 -12.09 -8.98 0.46
CA ASP A 87 -11.57 -7.61 0.41
C ASP A 87 -10.38 -7.54 -0.56
N LEU A 88 -9.86 -6.32 -0.76
CA LEU A 88 -8.71 -6.09 -1.63
C LEU A 88 -7.47 -6.92 -1.21
N HIS A 89 -7.28 -7.16 0.09
CA HIS A 89 -6.15 -7.97 0.58
C HIS A 89 -6.29 -9.42 0.17
N ASN A 90 -7.44 -10.04 0.45
CA ASN A 90 -7.72 -11.44 0.11
C ASN A 90 -7.69 -11.65 -1.40
N TYR A 91 -8.23 -10.71 -2.18
CA TYR A 91 -8.14 -10.73 -3.65
C TYR A 91 -6.69 -10.77 -4.15
N ILE A 92 -5.79 -9.98 -3.55
CA ILE A 92 -4.37 -9.96 -3.94
C ILE A 92 -3.64 -11.21 -3.48
N VAL A 93 -3.98 -11.76 -2.32
CA VAL A 93 -3.42 -13.04 -1.84
C VAL A 93 -3.78 -14.15 -2.82
N ASP A 94 -5.04 -14.24 -3.26
CA ASP A 94 -5.47 -15.22 -4.26
C ASP A 94 -4.77 -15.03 -5.61
N LEU A 95 -4.60 -13.77 -6.04
CA LEU A 95 -3.86 -13.44 -7.25
C LEU A 95 -2.38 -13.87 -7.15
N LEU A 96 -1.74 -13.65 -6.00
CA LEU A 96 -0.36 -14.09 -5.76
C LEU A 96 -0.24 -15.61 -5.80
N LEU A 97 -1.16 -16.35 -5.18
CA LEU A 97 -1.16 -17.82 -5.23
C LEU A 97 -1.26 -18.33 -6.67
N PHE A 98 -2.07 -17.68 -7.51
CA PHE A 98 -2.17 -18.02 -8.93
C PHE A 98 -0.88 -17.72 -9.71
N LEU A 99 -0.23 -16.59 -9.42
CA LEU A 99 1.02 -16.18 -10.07
C LEU A 99 2.23 -17.02 -9.65
N GLU A 100 2.25 -17.51 -8.41
CA GLU A 100 3.35 -18.33 -7.86
C GLU A 100 3.15 -19.84 -8.14
N GLY A 101 1.90 -20.29 -8.34
CA GLY A 101 1.57 -21.70 -8.58
C GLY A 101 1.96 -22.24 -9.96
N ASP A 102 2.51 -21.42 -10.87
CA ASP A 102 2.88 -21.79 -12.24
C ASP A 102 4.38 -22.13 -12.37
N GLU A 103 4.91 -22.97 -11.48
CA GLU A 103 6.27 -23.55 -11.58
C GLU A 103 6.43 -24.51 -12.79
N ASN A 104 5.39 -24.72 -13.59
CA ASN A 104 5.35 -25.62 -14.74
C ASN A 104 5.39 -24.91 -16.11
N ARG A 105 5.89 -23.67 -16.16
CA ARG A 105 6.24 -23.00 -17.42
C ARG A 105 7.45 -23.68 -18.06
N ASN A 106 7.20 -24.82 -18.69
CA ASN A 106 8.10 -25.42 -19.66
C ASN A 106 8.39 -24.39 -20.75
N MET A 107 9.59 -23.82 -20.64
CA MET A 107 10.20 -22.90 -21.58
C MET A 107 10.07 -23.46 -23.00
N THR A 108 9.21 -22.85 -23.82
CA THR A 108 9.28 -23.05 -25.26
C THR A 108 10.45 -22.19 -25.76
N PRO A 109 11.53 -22.76 -26.30
CA PRO A 109 12.67 -21.97 -26.75
C PRO A 109 12.31 -21.35 -28.11
N GLY A 110 11.90 -20.07 -28.09
CA GLY A 110 11.67 -19.33 -29.35
C GLY A 110 10.84 -18.06 -29.29
N GLY A 111 10.25 -17.68 -28.16
CA GLY A 111 9.49 -16.43 -28.04
C GLY A 111 10.28 -15.35 -27.30
N GLU A 112 10.40 -14.16 -27.88
CA GLU A 112 10.96 -12.96 -27.23
C GLU A 112 10.18 -12.62 -25.93
N THR A 113 10.67 -13.04 -24.76
CA THR A 113 9.98 -12.88 -23.45
C THR A 113 10.80 -12.13 -22.40
N ILE A 114 11.73 -11.26 -22.81
CA ILE A 114 12.63 -10.56 -21.88
C ILE A 114 11.87 -9.50 -21.02
N ASN A 115 10.71 -9.01 -21.47
CA ASN A 115 9.92 -8.01 -20.71
C ASN A 115 8.83 -8.61 -19.80
N GLY A 116 8.11 -9.64 -20.25
CA GLY A 116 6.97 -10.18 -19.49
C GLY A 116 7.36 -10.80 -18.14
N GLY A 117 8.57 -11.36 -18.01
CA GLY A 117 9.07 -11.89 -16.74
C GLY A 117 9.35 -10.78 -15.71
N ARG A 118 10.04 -9.71 -16.12
CA ARG A 118 10.43 -8.60 -15.23
C ARG A 118 9.24 -7.76 -14.79
N GLU A 119 8.27 -7.53 -15.69
CA GLU A 119 7.02 -6.86 -15.37
C GLU A 119 6.23 -7.65 -14.32
N MET A 120 6.12 -8.97 -14.50
CA MET A 120 5.42 -9.83 -13.54
C MET A 120 6.12 -9.88 -12.18
N GLU A 121 7.45 -10.02 -12.14
CA GLU A 121 8.23 -9.98 -10.89
C GLU A 121 8.07 -8.64 -10.16
N CYS A 122 8.01 -7.54 -10.90
CA CYS A 122 7.75 -6.22 -10.33
C CYS A 122 6.35 -6.14 -9.71
N ILE A 123 5.32 -6.60 -10.42
CA ILE A 123 3.94 -6.65 -9.92
C ILE A 123 3.84 -7.51 -8.65
N ILE A 124 4.42 -8.72 -8.66
CA ILE A 124 4.46 -9.61 -7.48
C ILE A 124 5.17 -8.91 -6.31
N SER A 125 6.29 -8.25 -6.57
CA SER A 125 7.04 -7.50 -5.56
C SER A 125 6.22 -6.36 -4.96
N LEU A 126 5.50 -5.61 -5.80
CA LEU A 126 4.63 -4.52 -5.36
C LEU A 126 3.42 -5.03 -4.58
N PHE A 127 2.81 -6.16 -4.94
CA PHE A 127 1.72 -6.78 -4.18
C PHE A 127 2.17 -7.23 -2.79
N LYS A 128 3.27 -7.98 -2.71
CA LYS A 128 3.86 -8.39 -1.43
C LYS A 128 4.23 -7.19 -0.56
N PHE A 129 4.77 -6.16 -1.18
CA PHE A 129 5.11 -4.91 -0.51
C PHE A 129 3.88 -4.19 0.03
N GLY A 130 2.86 -4.00 -0.82
CA GLY A 130 1.60 -3.35 -0.46
C GLY A 130 0.93 -4.06 0.72
N LEU A 131 0.71 -5.38 0.62
CA LEU A 131 0.11 -6.19 1.68
C LEU A 131 0.84 -6.07 3.02
N LYS A 132 2.17 -6.06 2.98
CA LYS A 132 2.99 -5.91 4.20
C LYS A 132 2.82 -4.53 4.84
N CYS A 133 2.79 -3.48 4.04
CA CYS A 133 2.71 -2.12 4.56
C CYS A 133 1.27 -1.69 4.93
N SER A 134 0.25 -2.36 4.40
CA SER A 134 -1.13 -2.26 4.85
C SER A 134 -1.50 -3.35 5.88
N ALA A 135 -0.53 -3.88 6.63
CA ALA A 135 -0.81 -4.86 7.68
C ALA A 135 -1.84 -4.34 8.71
N ARG A 136 -2.63 -5.25 9.30
CA ARG A 136 -3.70 -4.87 10.25
C ARG A 136 -3.16 -4.17 11.50
N LEU A 137 -2.02 -4.61 12.02
CA LEU A 137 -1.39 -4.00 13.20
C LEU A 137 -0.42 -2.88 12.79
N PRO A 138 -0.49 -1.69 13.43
CA PRO A 138 0.41 -0.58 13.11
C PRO A 138 1.90 -0.89 13.25
N ASN A 139 2.26 -1.78 14.19
CA ASN A 139 3.65 -2.14 14.46
C ASN A 139 4.26 -3.07 13.41
N ASP A 140 3.42 -3.71 12.59
CA ASP A 140 3.89 -4.60 11.52
C ASP A 140 4.17 -3.82 10.22
N ARG A 141 3.78 -2.54 10.18
CA ARG A 141 3.97 -1.65 9.04
C ARG A 141 5.34 -0.97 9.09
N MET A 142 5.98 -0.89 7.93
CA MET A 142 7.26 -0.17 7.78
C MET A 142 7.05 1.34 7.92
N ARG A 143 8.08 2.07 8.32
CA ARG A 143 8.00 3.53 8.37
C ARG A 143 7.95 4.10 6.95
N MET A 144 7.29 5.25 6.77
CA MET A 144 7.11 5.85 5.43
C MET A 144 8.44 6.12 4.69
N ASN A 145 9.51 6.48 5.39
CA ASN A 145 10.83 6.63 4.78
C ASN A 145 11.40 5.30 4.24
N GLU A 146 11.13 4.18 4.93
CA GLU A 146 11.52 2.84 4.47
C GLU A 146 10.64 2.37 3.30
N VAL A 147 9.36 2.72 3.33
CA VAL A 147 8.41 2.51 2.22
C VAL A 147 8.95 3.16 0.94
N VAL A 148 9.29 4.45 1.01
CA VAL A 148 9.87 5.20 -0.11
C VAL A 148 11.18 4.55 -0.58
N ARG A 149 12.07 4.17 0.34
CA ARG A 149 13.33 3.51 -0.02
C ARG A 149 13.11 2.20 -0.77
N LYS A 150 12.19 1.35 -0.31
CA LYS A 150 11.91 0.06 -0.93
C LYS A 150 11.23 0.20 -2.29
N LEU A 151 10.32 1.14 -2.45
CA LEU A 151 9.69 1.40 -3.74
C LEU A 151 10.71 1.88 -4.79
N HIS A 152 11.69 2.71 -4.39
CA HIS A 152 12.80 3.05 -5.28
C HIS A 152 13.60 1.82 -5.71
N LEU A 153 13.91 0.91 -4.78
CA LEU A 153 14.62 -0.33 -5.11
C LEU A 153 13.83 -1.22 -6.09
N ILE A 154 12.51 -1.33 -5.90
CA ILE A 154 11.64 -2.10 -6.82
C ILE A 154 11.63 -1.44 -8.21
N LYS A 155 11.51 -0.10 -8.26
CA LYS A 155 11.58 0.67 -9.51
C LYS A 155 12.93 0.49 -10.20
N ASP A 156 14.04 0.60 -9.49
CA ASP A 156 15.39 0.49 -10.07
C ASP A 156 15.64 -0.91 -10.64
N ALA A 157 15.18 -1.95 -9.93
CA ALA A 157 15.22 -3.32 -10.41
C ALA A 157 14.37 -3.50 -11.69
N PHE A 158 13.19 -2.89 -11.75
CA PHE A 158 12.32 -2.93 -12.92
C PHE A 158 12.90 -2.20 -14.14
N VAL A 159 13.41 -0.98 -13.95
CA VAL A 159 14.01 -0.16 -15.03
C VAL A 159 15.39 -0.70 -15.45
N GLY A 160 15.98 -1.61 -14.67
CA GLY A 160 17.29 -2.20 -14.96
C GLY A 160 18.46 -1.26 -14.67
N VAL A 161 18.26 -0.27 -13.80
CA VAL A 161 19.34 0.62 -13.36
C VAL A 161 20.22 -0.16 -12.39
N ARG A 162 21.41 -0.57 -12.85
CA ARG A 162 22.45 -1.07 -11.95
C ARG A 162 22.90 0.08 -11.08
N VAL A 163 22.58 0.02 -9.79
CA VAL A 163 23.19 0.89 -8.78
C VAL A 163 24.68 0.53 -8.75
N HIS A 164 25.53 1.45 -9.24
CA HIS A 164 26.98 1.39 -9.08
C HIS A 164 27.39 2.00 -7.75
#